data_AF-D4H871-F1
#
_entry.id   AF-D4H871-F1
#
_cell.length_a   1.000
_cell.length_b   1.000
_cell.length_c   1.000
_cell.angle_alpha   90.00
_cell.angle_beta   90.00
_cell.angle_gamma   90.00
#
_symmetry.space_group_name_H-M   'P 1'
#
loop_
_entity.id
_entity.type
_entity.pdbx_description
1 polymer ?
#
loop_
_entity_poly.entity_id
_entity_poly.type
_entity_poly.pdbx_seq_one_letter_code
_entity_poly.pdbx_strand_id
1 'polypeptide(L)'
;MCKNDFRQLYSMFTKKAEAVINAEEHENLIKNYDSYKSCMKQLTQILKEINDKDDLRVEIESVETLHGRVIERLVKEKEGLFKNIRTKICREHVRKKYSSKSQKASLINKKF
;
A
#
# COMPACT_ATOMS: atom_id res chain seq x y z
N MET A 1 -11.06 5.38 29.85
CA MET A 1 -11.88 5.24 28.62
C MET A 1 -12.74 3.98 28.74
N CYS A 2 -13.87 3.88 28.04
CA CYS A 2 -14.82 2.76 28.17
C CYS A 2 -14.84 1.84 26.93
N LYS A 3 -15.35 0.62 27.08
CA LYS A 3 -15.49 -0.38 25.99
C LYS A 3 -16.29 0.15 24.78
N ASN A 4 -17.21 1.10 24.98
CA ASN A 4 -17.97 1.73 23.88
C ASN A 4 -17.09 2.64 23.00
N ASP A 5 -16.11 3.33 23.60
CA ASP A 5 -15.17 4.19 22.85
C ASP A 5 -14.32 3.32 21.90
N PHE A 6 -13.91 2.14 22.38
CA PHE A 6 -13.22 1.15 21.55
C PHE A 6 -14.09 0.68 20.39
N ARG A 7 -15.36 0.34 20.62
CA ARG A 7 -16.27 -0.14 19.56
C ARG A 7 -16.55 0.94 18.50
N GLN A 8 -16.64 2.20 18.90
CA GLN A 8 -16.75 3.31 17.94
C GLN A 8 -15.48 3.44 17.09
N LEU A 9 -14.31 3.42 17.71
CA LEU A 9 -13.03 3.43 16.97
C LEU A 9 -12.85 2.19 16.10
N TYR A 10 -13.30 1.03 16.54
CA TYR A 10 -13.28 -0.22 15.76
C TYR A 10 -14.09 -0.07 14.47
N SER A 11 -15.31 0.48 14.55
CA SER A 11 -16.14 0.76 13.37
C SER A 11 -15.48 1.76 12.41
N MET A 12 -14.75 2.75 12.93
CA MET A 12 -13.97 3.66 12.09
C MET A 12 -12.76 2.95 11.47
N PHE A 13 -12.07 2.12 12.24
CA PHE A 13 -10.91 1.35 11.81
C PHE A 13 -11.27 0.42 10.65
N THR A 14 -12.35 -0.33 10.76
CA THR A 14 -12.80 -1.28 9.72
C THR A 14 -13.07 -0.54 8.41
N LYS A 15 -13.82 0.57 8.44
CA LYS A 15 -14.08 1.40 7.25
C LYS A 15 -12.80 1.93 6.61
N LYS A 16 -11.83 2.38 7.43
CA LYS A 16 -10.54 2.89 6.92
C LYS A 16 -9.68 1.76 6.36
N ALA A 17 -9.69 0.58 6.97
CA ALA A 17 -8.99 -0.59 6.47
C ALA A 17 -9.53 -1.01 5.08
N GLU A 18 -10.85 -1.08 4.94
CA GLU A 18 -11.52 -1.38 3.67
C GLU A 18 -11.20 -0.34 2.59
N ALA A 19 -11.17 0.95 2.94
CA ALA A 19 -10.79 2.00 2.02
C ALA A 19 -9.34 1.88 1.52
N VAL A 20 -8.43 1.33 2.32
CA VAL A 20 -7.05 1.03 1.88
C VAL A 20 -7.03 -0.21 0.99
N ILE A 21 -7.73 -1.27 1.38
CA ILE A 21 -7.78 -2.54 0.63
C ILE A 21 -8.35 -2.32 -0.78
N ASN A 22 -9.40 -1.50 -0.88
CA ASN A 22 -10.15 -1.28 -2.12
C ASN A 22 -9.68 -0.04 -2.91
N ALA A 23 -8.61 0.64 -2.48
CA ALA A 23 -8.09 1.79 -3.24
C ALA A 23 -7.50 1.34 -4.58
N GLU A 24 -8.06 1.84 -5.67
CA GLU A 24 -7.60 1.57 -7.05
C GLU A 24 -6.44 2.48 -7.45
N GLU A 25 -6.50 3.76 -7.07
CA GLU A 25 -5.48 4.76 -7.39
C GLU A 25 -4.41 4.88 -6.30
N HIS A 26 -3.14 5.02 -6.71
CA HIS A 26 -2.01 5.13 -5.79
C HIS A 26 -2.11 6.33 -4.83
N GLU A 27 -2.54 7.50 -5.31
CA GLU A 27 -2.67 8.69 -4.46
C GLU A 27 -3.74 8.49 -3.38
N ASN A 28 -4.87 7.88 -3.76
CA ASN A 28 -5.93 7.52 -2.84
C ASN A 28 -5.49 6.46 -1.84
N LEU A 29 -4.68 5.49 -2.26
CA LEU A 29 -4.11 4.47 -1.36
C LEU A 29 -3.25 5.11 -0.25
N ILE A 30 -2.36 6.06 -0.60
CA ILE A 30 -1.49 6.73 0.38
C ILE A 30 -2.34 7.54 1.37
N LYS A 31 -3.28 8.35 0.87
CA LYS A 31 -4.16 9.18 1.71
C LYS A 31 -5.03 8.32 2.65
N ASN A 32 -5.57 7.22 2.14
CA ASN A 32 -6.36 6.28 2.93
C ASN A 32 -5.49 5.58 3.97
N TYR A 33 -4.24 5.24 3.63
CA TYR A 33 -3.30 4.60 4.55
C TYR A 33 -2.91 5.51 5.71
N ASP A 34 -2.66 6.80 5.48
CA ASP A 34 -2.36 7.74 6.56
C ASP A 34 -3.53 7.86 7.55
N SER A 35 -4.75 7.94 7.02
CA SER A 35 -5.98 7.94 7.83
C SER A 35 -6.13 6.64 8.63
N TYR A 36 -5.89 5.49 8.00
CA TYR A 36 -5.92 4.18 8.62
C TYR A 36 -4.89 4.05 9.74
N LYS A 37 -3.65 4.47 9.50
CA LYS A 37 -2.54 4.44 10.45
C LYS A 37 -2.84 5.27 11.71
N SER A 38 -3.44 6.45 11.53
CA SER A 38 -3.87 7.29 12.65
C SER A 38 -4.94 6.58 13.49
N CYS A 39 -5.95 6.00 12.85
CA CYS A 39 -7.02 5.26 13.52
C CYS A 39 -6.49 4.03 14.27
N MET A 40 -5.56 3.28 13.68
CA MET A 40 -4.92 2.12 14.33
C MET A 40 -4.14 2.51 15.59
N LYS A 41 -3.43 3.64 15.56
CA LYS A 41 -2.74 4.17 16.76
C LYS A 41 -3.71 4.48 17.88
N GLN A 42 -4.82 5.16 17.57
CA GLN A 42 -5.86 5.49 18.55
C GLN A 42 -6.50 4.22 19.12
N LEU A 43 -6.85 3.27 18.25
CA LEU A 43 -7.43 1.99 18.67
C LEU A 43 -6.50 1.21 19.61
N THR A 44 -5.21 1.17 19.30
CA THR A 44 -4.19 0.53 20.13
C THR A 44 -4.03 1.24 21.47
N GLN A 45 -4.13 2.57 21.51
CA GLN A 45 -4.04 3.35 22.73
C GLN A 45 -5.24 3.06 23.65
N ILE A 46 -6.46 3.10 23.13
CA ILE A 46 -7.66 2.77 23.91
C ILE A 46 -7.58 1.34 24.42
N LEU A 47 -7.16 0.39 23.58
CA LEU A 47 -7.05 -1.01 23.99
C LEU A 47 -6.05 -1.22 25.15
N LYS A 48 -5.02 -0.37 25.29
CA LYS A 48 -4.09 -0.43 26.43
C LYS A 48 -4.73 0.04 27.74
N GLU A 49 -5.69 0.94 27.67
CA GLU A 49 -6.37 1.52 28.84
C GLU A 49 -7.53 0.65 29.35
N ILE A 50 -8.00 -0.32 28.56
CA ILE A 50 -9.07 -1.24 28.95
C ILE A 50 -8.48 -2.41 29.73
N ASN A 51 -8.87 -2.55 31.01
CA ASN A 51 -8.38 -3.60 31.91
C ASN A 51 -8.96 -4.98 31.62
N ASP A 52 -10.24 -5.05 31.22
CA ASP A 52 -10.94 -6.28 30.88
C ASP A 52 -11.31 -6.30 29.40
N LYS A 53 -10.71 -7.23 28.66
CA LYS A 53 -10.74 -7.30 27.19
C LYS A 53 -11.45 -8.54 26.66
N ASP A 54 -11.94 -9.42 27.53
CA ASP A 54 -12.54 -10.69 27.09
C ASP A 54 -13.74 -10.44 26.16
N ASP A 55 -14.55 -9.42 26.48
CA ASP A 55 -15.69 -8.98 25.66
C ASP A 55 -15.32 -8.33 24.31
N LEU A 56 -14.03 -8.03 24.09
CA LEU A 56 -13.52 -7.38 22.88
C LEU A 56 -12.71 -8.34 22.00
N ARG A 57 -12.58 -9.61 22.40
CA ARG A 57 -11.71 -10.58 21.73
C ARG A 57 -12.05 -10.75 20.26
N VAL A 58 -13.34 -10.83 19.92
CA VAL A 58 -13.81 -10.97 18.53
C VAL A 58 -13.42 -9.76 17.70
N GLU A 59 -13.60 -8.55 18.24
CA GLU A 59 -13.20 -7.31 17.57
C GLU A 59 -11.67 -7.24 17.39
N ILE A 60 -10.88 -7.70 18.38
CA ILE A 60 -9.41 -7.73 18.30
C ILE A 60 -8.94 -8.70 17.22
N GLU A 61 -9.47 -9.92 17.18
CA GLU A 61 -9.14 -10.92 16.16
C GLU A 61 -9.52 -10.42 14.75
N SER A 62 -10.65 -9.72 14.63
CA SER A 62 -11.06 -9.04 13.39
C SER A 62 -10.09 -7.93 12.97
N VAL A 63 -9.60 -7.13 13.93
CA VAL A 63 -8.58 -6.09 13.69
C VAL A 63 -7.29 -6.70 13.14
N GLU A 64 -6.80 -7.79 13.72
CA GLU A 64 -5.61 -8.50 13.24
C GLU A 64 -5.79 -9.02 11.81
N THR A 65 -6.95 -9.64 11.55
CA THR A 65 -7.28 -10.16 10.21
C THR A 65 -7.32 -9.05 9.16
N LEU A 66 -8.00 -7.94 9.45
CA LEU A 66 -8.06 -6.80 8.53
C LEU A 66 -6.69 -6.13 8.36
N HIS A 67 -5.89 -6.05 9.41
CA HIS A 67 -4.53 -5.52 9.32
C HIS A 67 -3.66 -6.39 8.39
N GLY A 68 -3.77 -7.73 8.49
CA GLY A 68 -3.11 -8.66 7.57
C GLY A 68 -3.47 -8.37 6.11
N ARG A 69 -4.76 -8.18 5.79
CA ARG A 69 -5.22 -7.84 4.43
C ARG A 69 -4.68 -6.49 3.94
N VAL A 70 -4.59 -5.49 4.83
CA VAL A 70 -3.97 -4.21 4.51
C VAL A 70 -2.48 -4.39 4.16
N ILE A 71 -1.74 -5.20 4.93
CA ILE A 71 -0.33 -5.51 4.65
C ILE A 71 -0.20 -6.18 3.28
N GLU A 72 -1.01 -7.21 2.99
CA GLU A 72 -1.00 -7.90 1.70
C GLU A 72 -1.22 -6.94 0.53
N ARG A 73 -2.20 -6.02 0.66
CA ARG A 73 -2.47 -4.99 -0.36
C ARG A 73 -1.25 -4.10 -0.60
N LEU A 74 -0.58 -3.65 0.45
CA LEU A 74 0.59 -2.78 0.36
C LEU A 74 1.81 -3.50 -0.22
N VAL A 75 2.02 -4.78 0.13
CA VAL A 75 3.09 -5.61 -0.45
C VAL A 75 2.86 -5.79 -1.94
N LYS A 76 1.63 -6.13 -2.36
CA LYS A 76 1.26 -6.25 -3.77
C LYS A 76 1.50 -4.96 -4.55
N GLU A 77 1.20 -3.81 -3.94
CA GLU A 77 1.44 -2.51 -4.58
C GLU A 77 2.93 -2.21 -4.74
N LYS A 78 3.73 -2.47 -3.70
CA LYS A 78 5.19 -2.35 -3.74
C LYS A 78 5.78 -3.20 -4.86
N GLU A 79 5.38 -4.47 -4.97
CA GLU A 79 5.85 -5.38 -6.02
C GLU A 79 5.45 -4.91 -7.43
N GLY A 80 4.21 -4.44 -7.59
CA GLY A 80 3.72 -3.85 -8.84
C GLY A 80 4.56 -2.65 -9.28
N LEU A 81 4.88 -1.74 -8.35
CA LEU A 81 5.75 -0.59 -8.61
C LEU A 81 7.15 -1.03 -9.06
N PHE A 82 7.78 -1.97 -8.37
CA PHE A 82 9.10 -2.48 -8.76
C PHE A 82 9.09 -3.12 -10.14
N LYS A 83 8.05 -3.90 -10.47
CA LYS A 83 7.87 -4.50 -11.80
C LYS A 83 7.74 -3.43 -12.88
N ASN A 84 6.97 -2.37 -12.62
CA ASN A 84 6.77 -1.26 -13.55
C ASN A 84 8.07 -0.48 -13.80
N ILE A 85 8.83 -0.18 -12.73
CA ILE A 85 10.13 0.49 -12.83
C ILE A 85 11.11 -0.35 -13.64
N ARG A 86 11.25 -1.65 -13.31
CA ARG A 86 12.14 -2.56 -14.03
C ARG A 86 11.78 -2.62 -15.51
N THR A 87 10.49 -2.72 -15.83
CA THR A 87 10.00 -2.76 -17.21
C THR A 87 10.36 -1.47 -17.96
N LYS A 88 10.18 -0.30 -17.35
CA LYS A 88 10.57 0.99 -17.95
C LYS A 88 12.08 1.06 -18.20
N ILE A 89 12.91 0.68 -17.23
CA ILE A 89 14.37 0.66 -17.38
C ILE A 89 14.79 -0.26 -18.53
N CYS A 90 14.24 -1.47 -18.60
CA CYS A 90 14.54 -2.41 -19.69
C CYS A 90 14.15 -1.85 -21.06
N ARG A 91 12.95 -1.24 -21.18
CA ARG A 91 12.49 -0.61 -22.42
C ARG A 91 13.40 0.53 -22.85
N GLU A 92 13.80 1.40 -21.93
CA GLU A 92 14.73 2.50 -22.21
C GLU A 92 16.12 2.01 -22.59
N HIS A 93 16.63 0.96 -21.94
CA HIS A 93 17.90 0.34 -22.31
C HIS A 93 17.86 -0.20 -23.76
N VAL A 94 16.81 -0.93 -24.10
CA VAL A 94 16.57 -1.45 -25.45
C VAL A 94 16.50 -0.29 -26.46
N ARG A 95 15.70 0.75 -26.17
CA ARG A 95 15.57 1.94 -27.02
C ARG A 95 16.92 2.61 -27.28
N LYS A 96 17.72 2.84 -26.24
CA LYS A 96 19.08 3.40 -26.36
C LYS A 96 19.99 2.51 -27.20
N LYS A 97 20.02 1.20 -26.94
CA LYS A 97 20.84 0.24 -27.69
C LYS A 97 20.55 0.27 -29.19
N TYR A 98 19.29 0.28 -29.59
CA TYR A 98 18.91 0.31 -31.00
C TYR A 98 19.05 1.68 -31.65
N SER A 99 18.81 2.78 -30.91
CA SER A 99 19.09 4.13 -31.37
C SER A 99 20.58 4.31 -31.69
N SER A 100 21.48 3.88 -30.79
CA SER A 100 22.93 3.94 -31.02
C SER A 100 23.39 3.07 -32.20
N LYS A 101 22.77 1.90 -32.41
CA LYS A 101 23.06 1.07 -33.60
C LYS A 101 22.63 1.76 -34.89
N SER A 102 21.44 2.35 -34.92
CA SER A 102 20.93 3.10 -36.07
C SER A 102 21.81 4.30 -36.42
N GLN A 103 22.25 5.07 -35.42
CA GLN A 103 23.18 6.20 -35.60
C GLN A 103 24.55 5.74 -36.14
N LYS A 104 25.09 4.62 -35.65
CA LYS A 104 26.35 4.06 -36.19
C LYS A 104 26.20 3.61 -37.63
N ALA A 105 25.10 2.93 -37.97
CA ALA A 105 24.83 2.50 -39.34
C ALA A 105 24.69 3.69 -40.31
N SER A 106 24.01 4.77 -39.90
CA SER A 106 23.83 5.96 -40.74
C SER A 106 25.13 6.75 -40.94
N LEU A 107 26.05 6.74 -39.96
CA LEU A 107 27.37 7.35 -40.11
C LEU A 107 28.29 6.56 -41.04
N ILE A 108 28.19 5.22 -41.06
CA ILE A 108 28.95 4.37 -41.98
C ILE A 108 28.44 4.59 -43.42
N ASN A 109 27.12 4.63 -43.63
CA ASN A 109 26.54 4.85 -44.96
C ASN A 109 26.78 6.25 -45.54
N LYS A 110 27.25 7.23 -44.74
CA LYS A 110 27.63 8.57 -45.23
C LYS A 110 29.10 8.68 -45.64
N LYS A 111 29.93 7.69 -45.34
CA LYS A 111 31.36 7.67 -45.68
C LYS A 111 31.67 6.94 -47.00
N PHE A 112 30.64 6.39 -47.65
CA PHE A 112 30.71 5.76 -48.96
C PHE A 112 29.86 6.54 -49.96
#